data_AF-A0A653PLX3-F1
#
_entry.id   AF-A0A653PLX3-F1
#
_cell.length_a   1.000
_cell.length_b   1.000
_cell.length_c   1.000
_cell.angle_alpha   90.00
_cell.angle_beta   90.00
_cell.angle_gamma   90.00
#
_symmetry.space_group_name_H-M   'P 1'
#
loop_
_entity.id
_entity.type
_entity.pdbx_description
1 polymer ?
#
loop_
_entity_poly.entity_id
_entity_poly.type
_entity_poly.pdbx_seq_one_letter_code
_entity_poly.pdbx_strand_id
1 'polypeptide(L)'
;MKSVRVVRAWPGRHAHWTLQLDDTATVAEAVDAIRRTAPHVLDAVAGYAVFGVRVQEASQLHDGDRLELLEALQADPKEARRRRAAASRTPG
;
A
#
# COMPACT_ATOMS: atom_id res chain seq x y z
N MET A 1 -9.32 -15.57 -12.68
CA MET A 1 -7.94 -15.38 -12.17
C MET A 1 -7.42 -14.07 -12.72
N LYS A 2 -6.81 -13.24 -11.86
CA LYS A 2 -6.28 -11.93 -12.22
C LYS A 2 -4.79 -11.81 -11.93
N SER A 3 -4.11 -11.02 -12.73
CA SER A 3 -2.70 -10.71 -12.59
C SER A 3 -2.52 -9.36 -11.90
N VAL A 4 -1.87 -9.36 -10.74
CA VAL A 4 -1.55 -8.15 -9.99
C VAL A 4 -0.03 -8.02 -9.87
N ARG A 5 0.49 -6.81 -10.06
CA ARG A 5 1.91 -6.51 -9.85
C ARG A 5 2.11 -5.85 -8.49
N VAL A 6 2.79 -6.54 -7.58
CA VAL A 6 3.25 -5.94 -6.33
C VAL A 6 4.60 -5.28 -6.56
N VAL A 7 4.79 -4.05 -6.09
CA VAL A 7 6.02 -3.27 -6.27
C VAL A 7 6.52 -2.80 -4.92
N ARG A 8 7.83 -2.96 -4.70
CA ARG A 8 8.54 -2.38 -3.56
C ARG A 8 9.65 -1.48 -4.05
N ALA A 9 9.73 -0.28 -3.49
CA ALA A 9 10.81 0.66 -3.73
C ALA A 9 11.66 0.81 -2.46
N TRP A 10 12.97 1.02 -2.68
CA TRP A 10 13.97 1.43 -1.70
C TRP A 10 14.77 2.60 -2.31
N PRO A 11 15.59 3.32 -1.53
CA PRO A 11 16.51 4.30 -2.10
C PRO A 11 17.41 3.68 -3.20
N GLY A 12 17.29 4.19 -4.42
CA GLY A 12 18.11 3.78 -5.57
C GLY A 12 17.75 2.43 -6.21
N ARG A 13 16.75 1.69 -5.73
CA ARG A 13 16.31 0.43 -6.34
C ARG A 13 14.82 0.16 -6.16
N HIS A 14 14.24 -0.59 -7.08
CA HIS A 14 12.89 -1.12 -6.93
C HIS A 14 12.84 -2.57 -7.43
N ALA A 15 11.88 -3.33 -6.94
CA ALA A 15 11.60 -4.68 -7.40
C ALA A 15 10.09 -4.86 -7.54
N HIS A 16 9.68 -5.84 -8.34
CA HIS A 16 8.28 -6.19 -8.50
C HIS A 16 8.07 -7.70 -8.61
N TRP A 17 6.86 -8.13 -8.24
CA TRP A 17 6.39 -9.50 -8.31
C TRP A 17 5.05 -9.51 -9.02
N THR A 18 4.89 -10.44 -9.96
CA THR A 18 3.60 -10.67 -10.61
C THR A 18 2.92 -11.83 -9.90
N LEU A 19 1.76 -11.57 -9.32
CA LEU A 19 0.93 -12.57 -8.64
C LEU A 19 -0.24 -12.95 -9.54
N GLN A 20 -0.60 -14.24 -9.49
CA GLN A 20 -1.88 -14.72 -10.00
C GLN A 20 -2.79 -14.94 -8.81
N LEU A 21 -3.89 -14.21 -8.76
CA LEU A 21 -4.82 -14.18 -7.63
C LEU A 21 -6.24 -14.53 -8.08
N ASP A 22 -7.06 -14.89 -7.12
CA ASP A 22 -8.50 -15.04 -7.35
C ASP A 22 -9.17 -13.72 -7.72
N ASP A 23 -10.29 -13.80 -8.43
CA ASP A 23 -10.96 -12.60 -8.96
C ASP A 23 -11.48 -11.70 -7.84
N THR A 24 -11.83 -12.27 -6.69
CA THR A 24 -12.25 -11.54 -5.49
C THR A 24 -11.10 -11.09 -4.60
N ALA A 25 -9.85 -11.38 -4.97
CA ALA A 25 -8.70 -11.17 -4.08
C ALA A 25 -8.51 -9.71 -3.69
N THR A 26 -8.11 -9.53 -2.44
CA THR A 26 -7.89 -8.26 -1.74
C THR A 26 -6.40 -7.96 -1.62
N VAL A 27 -6.09 -6.74 -1.17
CA VAL A 27 -4.72 -6.34 -0.82
C VAL A 27 -4.12 -7.30 0.23
N ALA A 28 -4.88 -7.71 1.24
CA ALA A 28 -4.43 -8.65 2.27
C ALA A 28 -3.96 -9.98 1.67
N GLU A 29 -4.72 -10.55 0.73
CA GLU A 29 -4.39 -11.81 0.08
C GLU A 29 -3.13 -11.70 -0.80
N ALA A 30 -2.97 -10.55 -1.49
CA ALA A 30 -1.74 -10.26 -2.23
C ALA A 30 -0.52 -10.14 -1.30
N VAL A 31 -0.68 -9.47 -0.16
CA VAL A 31 0.37 -9.33 0.86
C VAL A 31 0.73 -10.69 1.46
N ASP A 32 -0.24 -11.55 1.72
CA ASP A 32 0.01 -12.90 2.24
C ASP A 32 0.74 -13.78 1.23
N ALA A 33 0.44 -13.65 -0.07
CA ALA A 33 1.20 -14.31 -1.13
C ALA A 33 2.67 -13.86 -1.16
N ILE A 34 2.93 -12.55 -1.00
CA ILE A 34 4.29 -12.03 -0.85
C ILE A 34 4.94 -12.53 0.43
N ARG A 35 4.21 -12.55 1.55
CA ARG A 35 4.74 -13.03 2.84
C ARG A 35 5.25 -14.46 2.75
N ARG A 36 4.58 -15.32 2.00
CA ARG A 36 4.99 -16.72 1.78
C ARG A 36 6.19 -16.87 0.85
N THR A 37 6.39 -15.95 -0.09
CA THR A 37 7.39 -16.11 -1.18
C THR A 37 8.63 -15.22 -1.00
N ALA A 38 8.46 -14.02 -0.43
CA ALA A 38 9.49 -13.02 -0.23
C ALA A 38 9.20 -12.16 1.01
N PRO A 39 9.21 -12.73 2.24
CA PRO A 39 8.80 -12.04 3.47
C PRO A 39 9.57 -10.74 3.75
N HIS A 40 10.87 -10.70 3.43
CA HIS A 40 11.74 -9.53 3.60
C HIS A 40 11.27 -8.28 2.83
N VAL A 41 10.42 -8.45 1.82
CA VAL A 41 9.85 -7.35 1.03
C VAL A 41 8.83 -6.55 1.83
N LEU A 42 8.26 -7.16 2.87
CA LEU A 42 7.28 -6.53 3.75
C LEU A 42 7.93 -5.78 4.92
N ASP A 43 9.26 -5.83 5.06
CA ASP A 43 9.98 -5.12 6.12
C ASP A 43 9.77 -3.62 6.00
N ALA A 44 9.44 -2.95 7.11
CA ALA A 44 9.15 -1.53 7.18
C ALA A 44 8.00 -1.04 6.27
N VAL A 45 7.15 -1.94 5.74
CA VAL A 45 5.89 -1.53 5.08
C VAL A 45 4.96 -0.95 6.13
N ALA A 46 4.43 0.24 5.84
CA ALA A 46 3.48 0.94 6.69
C ALA A 46 2.15 1.24 5.97
N GLY A 47 2.05 0.91 4.69
CA GLY A 47 0.81 1.08 3.95
C GLY A 47 0.89 0.59 2.51
N TYR A 48 -0.25 0.69 1.83
CA TYR A 48 -0.43 0.16 0.49
C TYR A 48 -1.07 1.22 -0.41
N ALA A 49 -0.73 1.19 -1.69
CA ALA A 49 -1.39 2.00 -2.71
C ALA A 49 -1.60 1.20 -4.00
N VAL A 50 -2.65 1.52 -4.75
CA VAL A 50 -2.84 1.06 -6.13
C VAL A 50 -2.67 2.26 -7.05
N PHE A 51 -1.68 2.20 -7.94
CA PHE A 51 -1.33 3.31 -8.84
C PHE A 51 -1.19 4.68 -8.10
N GLY A 52 -0.50 4.69 -6.96
CA GLY A 52 -0.29 5.88 -6.13
C GLY A 52 -1.50 6.30 -5.26
N VAL A 53 -2.64 5.62 -5.34
CA VAL A 53 -3.82 5.88 -4.51
C VAL A 53 -3.80 4.95 -3.30
N ARG A 54 -3.84 5.50 -2.08
CA ARG A 54 -3.84 4.69 -0.84
C ARG A 54 -5.07 3.77 -0.77
N VAL A 55 -4.82 2.51 -0.40
CA VAL A 55 -5.84 1.48 -0.22
C VAL A 55 -5.70 0.81 1.14
N GLN A 56 -6.77 0.14 1.58
CA GLN A 56 -6.77 -0.65 2.82
C GLN A 56 -6.54 -2.13 2.50
N GLU A 57 -6.20 -2.93 3.51
CA GLU A 57 -5.99 -4.38 3.35
C GLU A 57 -7.24 -5.10 2.79
N ALA A 58 -8.44 -4.62 3.12
CA ALA A 58 -9.70 -5.16 2.63
C ALA A 58 -10.08 -4.68 1.21
N SER A 59 -9.33 -3.75 0.61
CA SER A 59 -9.64 -3.26 -0.73
C SER A 59 -9.48 -4.37 -1.77
N GLN A 60 -10.48 -4.52 -2.65
CA GLN A 60 -10.42 -5.46 -3.77
C GLN A 60 -9.43 -4.97 -4.82
N LEU A 61 -8.62 -5.89 -5.32
CA LEU A 61 -7.71 -5.66 -6.44
C LEU A 61 -8.42 -5.98 -7.76
N HIS A 62 -7.94 -5.43 -8.86
CA HIS A 62 -8.41 -5.72 -10.20
C HIS A 62 -7.27 -6.27 -11.05
N ASP A 63 -7.63 -6.88 -12.19
CA ASP A 63 -6.63 -7.35 -13.14
C ASP A 63 -5.79 -6.18 -13.67
N GLY A 64 -4.48 -6.38 -13.73
CA GLY A 64 -3.50 -5.37 -14.12
C GLY A 64 -3.12 -4.37 -13.02
N ASP A 65 -3.70 -4.45 -11.82
CA ASP A 65 -3.38 -3.51 -10.74
C ASP A 65 -1.90 -3.54 -10.37
N ARG A 66 -1.35 -2.34 -10.09
CA ARG A 66 -0.03 -2.18 -9.48
C ARG A 66 -0.20 -1.83 -8.01
N LEU A 67 -0.01 -2.83 -7.14
CA LEU A 67 0.01 -2.68 -5.70
C LEU A 67 1.40 -2.26 -5.22
N GLU A 68 1.51 -1.05 -4.67
CA GLU A 68 2.74 -0.43 -4.18
C GLU A 68 2.84 -0.61 -2.65
N LEU A 69 3.95 -1.17 -2.19
CA LEU A 69 4.27 -1.33 -0.77
C LEU A 69 5.00 -0.10 -0.27
N LEU A 70 4.32 0.70 0.56
CA LEU A 70 4.80 2.00 1.01
C LEU A 70 5.52 1.87 2.35
N GLU A 71 6.64 2.58 2.49
CA GLU A 71 7.33 2.74 3.77
C GLU A 71 6.60 3.71 4.68
N ALA A 72 6.88 3.66 5.98
CA ALA A 72 6.37 4.62 6.94
C ALA A 72 6.69 6.04 6.48
N LEU A 73 5.66 6.80 6.13
CA LEU A 73 5.78 8.24 6.10
C LEU A 73 6.09 8.68 7.53
N GLN A 74 7.17 9.44 7.71
CA GLN A 74 7.48 10.10 8.99
C GLN A 74 6.36 11.02 9.51
N ALA A 75 5.28 11.22 8.74
CA ALA A 75 4.07 11.88 9.17
C ALA A 75 2.84 11.01 8.88
N ASP A 76 2.17 10.58 9.95
CA ASP A 76 0.88 9.92 9.89
C ASP A 76 -0.14 10.86 9.18
N PRO A 77 -0.77 10.44 8.07
CA PRO A 77 -1.75 11.24 7.35
C PRO A 77 -3.02 11.54 8.16
N LYS A 78 -3.30 10.79 9.23
CA LYS A 78 -4.38 11.02 10.20
C LYS A 78 -4.03 12.18 11.15
N GLU A 79 -2.76 12.34 11.53
CA GLU A 79 -2.26 13.54 12.22
C GLU A 79 -2.34 14.77 11.30
N ALA A 80 -1.95 14.64 10.03
CA ALA A 80 -2.00 15.75 9.06
C ALA A 80 -3.43 16.21 8.74
N ARG A 81 -4.42 15.30 8.81
CA ARG A 81 -5.84 15.65 8.71
C ARG A 81 -6.35 16.34 9.97
N ARG A 82 -5.94 15.88 11.17
CA ARG A 82 -6.31 16.50 12.47
C ARG A 82 -5.70 17.88 12.66
N ARG A 83 -4.42 18.08 12.31
CA ARG A 83 -3.72 19.38 12.45
C ARG A 83 -4.30 20.46 11.52
N ARG A 84 -4.72 20.09 10.30
CA ARG A 84 -5.37 21.04 9.38
C ARG A 84 -6.75 21.50 9.83
N ALA A 85 -7.53 20.66 10.51
CA ALA A 85 -8.81 21.05 11.09
C ALA A 85 -8.67 21.97 12.32
N ALA A 86 -7.52 21.93 13.01
CA ALA A 86 -7.25 22.75 14.20
C ALA A 86 -6.74 24.16 13.87
N ALA A 87 -6.10 24.37 12.71
CA ALA A 87 -5.57 25.68 12.29
C ALA A 87 -6.65 26.67 11.81
N SER A 88 -7.90 26.23 11.66
CA SER A 88 -9.05 27.04 11.27
C SER A 88 -9.85 27.62 12.44
N ARG A 89 -9.28 27.62 13.66
CA ARG A 89 -9.87 28.31 14.81
C ARG A 89 -8.90 29.39 15.30
N THR A 90 -8.91 30.53 14.62
CA THR A 90 -8.59 31.81 15.25
C THR A 90 -9.89 32.36 15.82
N PRO A 91 -10.07 32.41 17.15
CA PRO A 91 -10.88 33.44 17.77
C PRO A 91 -9.96 34.60 18.19
N GLY A 92 -10.34 35.81 17.80
CA GLY A 92 -9.91 37.02 18.50
C GLY A 92 -10.55 37.14 19.87
#